data_AF-A0A1F9Z979-F1
#
_entry.id   AF-A0A1F9Z979-F1
#
_cell.length_a   1.000
_cell.length_b   1.000
_cell.length_c   1.000
_cell.angle_alpha   90.00
_cell.angle_beta   90.00
_cell.angle_gamma   90.00
#
_symmetry.space_group_name_H-M   'P 1'
#
loop_
_entity.id
_entity.type
_entity.pdbx_description
1 polymer ?
#
loop_
_entity_poly.entity_id
_entity_poly.type
_entity_poly.pdbx_seq_one_letter_code
_entity_poly.pdbx_strand_id
1 'polypeptide(L)'
;MSSFTRLDKALTASVNDLHDHLWTKAAKDEAALLRRLETYSADLDRHLGTRGAIARSVRPLTRPFKKYPGGKDLFEFLHTIGHLAAAVELRPRRPRDAAKRAAEVVTSHAIGLAAAADSFHLVEAFEAGKSTFLEFTAALADVLEEKGVVFAGEFKRTSNAAYDVNAVWDEDWPKEFGLVASAQVIVAAGFATALYVEALRALGQYHEIPHARLVPVVRRIVDRIGAHA
;
A
#
# COMPACT_ATOMS: atom_id res chain seq x y z
N MET A 1 8.49 -5.88 -21.01
CA MET A 1 8.20 -6.71 -19.82
C MET A 1 9.40 -6.87 -18.89
N SER A 2 10.62 -7.10 -19.40
CA SER A 2 11.83 -7.21 -18.56
C SER A 2 12.17 -5.95 -17.74
N SER A 3 11.66 -4.77 -18.15
CA SER A 3 11.88 -3.51 -17.45
C SER A 3 11.13 -3.42 -16.11
N PHE A 4 9.83 -3.75 -16.08
CA PHE A 4 9.03 -3.59 -14.88
C PHE A 4 9.36 -4.61 -13.80
N THR A 5 9.58 -5.89 -14.15
CA THR A 5 9.97 -6.90 -13.15
C THR A 5 11.26 -6.54 -12.43
N ARG A 6 12.25 -5.97 -13.15
CA ARG A 6 13.48 -5.47 -12.53
C ARG A 6 13.20 -4.27 -11.61
N LEU A 7 12.35 -3.34 -12.05
CA LEU A 7 11.93 -2.20 -11.25
C LEU A 7 11.19 -2.62 -9.97
N ASP A 8 10.19 -3.49 -10.06
CA ASP A 8 9.42 -4.02 -8.93
C ASP A 8 10.34 -4.66 -7.88
N LYS A 9 11.26 -5.53 -8.32
CA LYS A 9 12.22 -6.17 -7.42
C LYS A 9 13.12 -5.15 -6.71
N ALA A 10 13.65 -4.17 -7.44
CA ALA A 10 14.56 -3.17 -6.90
C ALA A 10 13.86 -2.16 -5.96
N LEU A 11 12.65 -1.75 -6.32
CA LEU A 11 11.81 -0.87 -5.51
C LEU A 11 11.35 -1.60 -4.23
N THR A 12 10.80 -2.81 -4.34
CA THR A 12 10.39 -3.63 -3.18
C THR A 12 11.55 -3.80 -2.21
N ALA A 13 12.74 -4.17 -2.70
CA ALA A 13 13.92 -4.31 -1.85
C ALA A 13 14.29 -2.99 -1.13
N SER A 14 14.22 -1.86 -1.83
CA SER A 14 14.55 -0.55 -1.22
C SER A 14 13.49 -0.07 -0.23
N VAL A 15 12.21 -0.39 -0.47
CA VAL A 15 11.11 -0.10 0.46
C VAL A 15 11.24 -0.97 1.72
N ASN A 16 11.66 -2.23 1.59
CA ASN A 16 11.95 -3.09 2.73
C ASN A 16 13.20 -2.59 3.50
N ASP A 17 14.26 -2.18 2.82
CA ASP A 17 15.42 -1.53 3.46
C ASP A 17 14.99 -0.27 4.23
N LEU A 18 14.02 0.50 3.72
CA LEU A 18 13.46 1.67 4.40
C LEU A 18 12.66 1.26 5.63
N HIS A 19 11.79 0.26 5.52
CA HIS A 19 11.07 -0.31 6.65
C HIS A 19 12.03 -0.70 7.78
N ASP A 20 13.03 -1.51 7.46
CA ASP A 20 14.03 -1.95 8.43
C ASP A 20 14.77 -0.75 9.05
N HIS A 21 15.13 0.25 8.25
CA HIS A 21 15.80 1.45 8.74
C HIS A 21 14.94 2.27 9.74
N LEU A 22 13.61 2.25 9.59
CA LEU A 22 12.68 2.99 10.43
C LEU A 22 12.41 2.27 11.77
N TRP A 23 12.25 0.94 11.74
CA TRP A 23 11.70 0.19 12.88
C TRP A 23 12.61 -0.91 13.44
N THR A 24 13.59 -1.41 12.68
CA THR A 24 14.37 -2.59 13.07
C THR A 24 15.86 -2.28 13.26
N LYS A 25 16.52 -1.82 12.20
CA LYS A 25 17.95 -1.59 12.14
C LYS A 25 18.29 -0.47 11.18
N ALA A 26 18.92 0.58 11.68
CA ALA A 26 19.39 1.68 10.85
C ALA A 26 20.29 1.19 9.70
N ALA A 27 19.91 1.56 8.47
CA ALA A 27 20.74 1.39 7.28
C ALA A 27 22.15 1.99 7.49
N LYS A 28 23.17 1.26 7.02
CA LYS A 28 24.58 1.69 7.09
C LYS A 28 24.87 2.95 6.28
N ASP A 29 24.18 3.13 5.16
CA ASP A 29 24.28 4.30 4.28
C ASP A 29 22.86 4.79 3.94
N GLU A 30 22.32 5.64 4.82
CA GLU A 30 20.99 6.26 4.66
C GLU A 30 20.92 7.08 3.37
N ALA A 31 21.96 7.84 3.05
CA ALA A 31 21.99 8.67 1.86
C ALA A 31 21.91 7.84 0.57
N ALA A 32 22.57 6.68 0.51
CA ALA A 32 22.44 5.77 -0.63
C ALA A 32 21.05 5.15 -0.73
N LEU A 33 20.44 4.77 0.40
CA LEU A 33 19.06 4.26 0.43
C LEU A 33 18.08 5.29 -0.13
N LEU A 34 18.12 6.54 0.36
CA LEU A 34 17.25 7.61 -0.09
C LEU A 34 17.46 7.94 -1.58
N ARG A 35 18.70 7.93 -2.08
CA ARG A 35 18.98 8.08 -3.53
C ARG A 35 18.38 6.95 -4.37
N ARG A 36 18.43 5.69 -3.90
CA ARG A 36 17.79 4.56 -4.60
C ARG A 36 16.28 4.74 -4.66
N LEU A 37 15.65 5.12 -3.54
CA LEU A 37 14.21 5.38 -3.47
C LEU A 37 13.80 6.50 -4.45
N GLU A 38 14.51 7.62 -4.49
CA GLU A 38 14.26 8.70 -5.46
C GLU A 38 14.37 8.20 -6.91
N THR A 39 15.41 7.41 -7.20
CA THR A 39 15.65 6.86 -8.55
C THR A 39 14.51 5.94 -8.97
N TYR A 40 14.17 4.94 -8.15
CA TYR A 40 13.11 3.98 -8.48
C TYR A 40 11.72 4.62 -8.49
N SER A 41 11.52 5.70 -7.73
CA SER A 41 10.31 6.52 -7.80
C SER A 41 10.16 7.23 -9.14
N ALA A 42 11.26 7.79 -9.67
CA ALA A 42 11.28 8.41 -11.00
C ALA A 42 11.10 7.36 -12.11
N ASP A 43 11.65 6.17 -11.95
CA ASP A 43 11.46 5.04 -12.87
C ASP A 43 10.01 4.57 -12.89
N LEU A 44 9.39 4.45 -11.71
CA LEU A 44 7.97 4.13 -11.58
C LEU A 44 7.09 5.22 -12.19
N ASP A 45 7.44 6.49 -12.03
CA ASP A 45 6.77 7.61 -12.68
C ASP A 45 6.74 7.48 -14.21
N ARG A 46 7.87 7.09 -14.80
CA ARG A 46 8.02 6.88 -16.23
C ARG A 46 7.22 5.67 -16.70
N HIS A 47 7.25 4.57 -15.94
CA HIS A 47 6.49 3.36 -16.23
C HIS A 47 4.97 3.60 -16.20
N LEU A 48 4.49 4.33 -15.19
CA LEU A 48 3.06 4.61 -15.01
C LEU A 48 2.55 5.82 -15.81
N GLY A 49 3.43 6.59 -16.44
CA GLY A 49 3.04 7.81 -17.15
C GLY A 49 2.47 8.89 -16.22
N THR A 50 2.88 8.91 -14.94
CA THR A 50 2.36 9.81 -13.90
C THR A 50 2.95 11.23 -13.96
N ARG A 51 3.76 11.54 -14.98
CA ARG A 51 4.33 12.87 -15.27
C ARG A 51 5.04 13.51 -14.07
N GLY A 52 5.80 12.70 -13.33
CA GLY A 52 6.60 13.15 -12.19
C GLY A 52 5.82 13.27 -10.88
N ALA A 53 4.56 12.83 -10.81
CA ALA A 53 3.75 12.97 -9.61
C ALA A 53 4.33 12.18 -8.42
N ILE A 54 4.94 11.01 -8.68
CA ILE A 54 5.51 10.13 -7.66
C ILE A 54 6.82 10.74 -7.13
N ALA A 55 7.74 11.08 -8.01
CA ALA A 55 9.02 11.71 -7.69
C ALA A 55 8.82 13.05 -6.95
N ARG A 56 7.80 13.83 -7.31
CA ARG A 56 7.44 15.07 -6.58
C ARG A 56 6.85 14.82 -5.18
N SER A 57 6.27 13.65 -4.92
CA SER A 57 5.87 13.24 -3.56
C SER A 57 7.04 12.73 -2.74
N VAL A 58 8.02 12.08 -3.38
CA VAL A 58 9.14 11.42 -2.70
C VAL A 58 10.25 12.39 -2.34
N ARG A 59 10.67 13.24 -3.28
CA ARG A 59 11.83 14.14 -3.12
C ARG A 59 11.77 15.05 -1.89
N PRO A 60 10.61 15.62 -1.49
CA PRO A 60 10.53 16.44 -0.28
C PRO A 60 10.71 15.64 1.01
N LEU A 61 10.39 14.34 1.00
CA LEU A 61 10.53 13.46 2.16
C LEU A 61 11.96 12.93 2.32
N THR A 62 12.73 12.90 1.23
CA THR A 62 14.14 12.48 1.23
C THR A 62 15.12 13.63 1.46
N ARG A 63 14.68 14.90 1.36
CA ARG A 63 15.55 16.10 1.45
C ARG A 63 14.86 17.32 2.10
N PRO A 64 15.11 17.63 3.40
CA PRO A 64 15.87 16.83 4.37
C PRO A 64 15.06 15.62 4.88
N PHE A 65 15.72 14.47 5.03
CA PHE A 65 15.08 13.28 5.58
C PHE A 65 14.88 13.41 7.09
N LYS A 66 13.66 13.07 7.55
CA LYS A 66 13.32 12.88 8.95
C LYS A 66 12.64 11.53 9.09
N LYS A 67 13.10 10.69 10.01
CA LYS A 67 12.49 9.37 10.25
C LYS A 67 10.99 9.47 10.51
N TYR A 68 10.60 10.42 11.35
CA TYR A 68 9.20 10.67 11.69
C TYR A 68 8.82 12.15 11.52
N PRO A 69 7.64 12.46 10.94
CA PRO A 69 6.74 11.51 10.25
C PRO A 69 7.21 11.12 8.84
N GLY A 70 8.14 11.89 8.24
CA GLY A 70 8.42 11.81 6.81
C GLY A 70 8.90 10.46 6.28
N GLY A 71 9.67 9.70 7.05
CA GLY A 71 10.11 8.35 6.68
C GLY A 71 8.97 7.33 6.68
N LYS A 72 8.08 7.38 7.68
CA LYS A 72 6.84 6.58 7.72
C LYS A 72 5.96 6.89 6.50
N ASP A 73 5.70 8.17 6.25
CA ASP A 73 4.86 8.58 5.12
C ASP A 73 5.48 8.16 3.76
N LEU A 74 6.80 8.23 3.64
CA LEU A 74 7.54 7.78 2.46
C LEU A 74 7.38 6.27 2.25
N PHE A 75 7.50 5.48 3.32
CA PHE A 75 7.27 4.04 3.29
C PHE A 75 5.84 3.73 2.85
N GLU A 76 4.83 4.28 3.53
CA GLU A 76 3.42 4.00 3.24
C GLU A 76 3.07 4.36 1.80
N PHE A 77 3.54 5.51 1.31
CA PHE A 77 3.33 5.94 -0.07
C PHE A 77 3.97 4.99 -1.08
N LEU A 78 5.26 4.67 -0.94
CA LEU A 78 5.98 3.82 -1.90
C LEU A 78 5.54 2.36 -1.84
N HIS A 79 5.26 1.85 -0.64
CA HIS A 79 4.72 0.52 -0.42
C HIS A 79 3.40 0.37 -1.19
N THR A 80 2.48 1.33 -1.01
CA THR A 80 1.15 1.31 -1.64
C THR A 80 1.22 1.35 -3.16
N ILE A 81 1.90 2.35 -3.73
CA ILE A 81 1.93 2.50 -5.19
C ILE A 81 2.75 1.39 -5.87
N GLY A 82 3.81 0.91 -5.21
CA GLY A 82 4.63 -0.19 -5.73
C GLY A 82 3.85 -1.49 -5.79
N HIS A 83 3.15 -1.85 -4.71
CA HIS A 83 2.34 -3.06 -4.66
C HIS A 83 1.14 -3.01 -5.62
N LEU A 84 0.42 -1.89 -5.70
CA LEU A 84 -0.70 -1.77 -6.65
C LEU A 84 -0.23 -1.81 -8.11
N ALA A 85 0.89 -1.14 -8.43
CA ALA A 85 1.47 -1.21 -9.77
C ALA A 85 1.89 -2.65 -10.12
N ALA A 86 2.52 -3.35 -9.18
CA ALA A 86 2.88 -4.75 -9.35
C ALA A 86 1.67 -5.65 -9.54
N ALA A 87 0.60 -5.43 -8.76
CA ALA A 87 -0.63 -6.20 -8.87
C ALA A 87 -1.25 -6.08 -10.27
N VAL A 88 -1.34 -4.87 -10.82
CA VAL A 88 -1.87 -4.64 -12.18
C VAL A 88 -1.03 -5.35 -13.24
N GLU A 89 0.30 -5.30 -13.13
CA GLU A 89 1.23 -5.91 -14.10
C GLU A 89 1.26 -7.45 -14.02
N LEU A 90 1.07 -8.01 -12.83
CA LEU A 90 1.02 -9.45 -12.59
C LEU A 90 -0.31 -10.07 -13.02
N ARG A 91 -1.42 -9.33 -12.89
CA ARG A 91 -2.79 -9.83 -13.08
C ARG A 91 -2.97 -10.76 -14.29
N PRO A 92 -2.52 -10.40 -15.52
CA PRO A 92 -2.82 -11.21 -16.71
C PRO A 92 -2.13 -12.58 -16.74
N ARG A 93 -1.08 -12.78 -15.93
CA ARG A 93 -0.23 -13.99 -15.95
C ARG A 93 -0.15 -14.71 -14.62
N ARG A 94 -0.30 -13.97 -13.52
CA ARG A 94 -0.13 -14.42 -12.15
C ARG A 94 -1.18 -13.75 -11.26
N PRO A 95 -2.47 -14.09 -11.44
CA PRO A 95 -3.56 -13.43 -10.74
C PRO A 95 -3.52 -13.65 -9.22
N ARG A 96 -3.00 -14.80 -8.76
CA ARG A 96 -2.73 -15.04 -7.33
C ARG A 96 -1.68 -14.06 -6.78
N ASP A 97 -0.54 -13.93 -7.47
CA ASP A 97 0.51 -13.00 -7.05
C ASP A 97 -0.02 -11.55 -7.06
N ALA A 98 -0.90 -11.21 -8.01
CA ALA A 98 -1.57 -9.92 -8.03
C ALA A 98 -2.49 -9.70 -6.82
N ALA A 99 -3.30 -10.71 -6.44
CA ALA A 99 -4.14 -10.67 -5.25
C ALA A 99 -3.31 -10.53 -3.98
N LYS A 100 -2.20 -11.27 -3.87
CA LYS A 100 -1.24 -11.13 -2.77
C LYS A 100 -0.73 -9.69 -2.69
N ARG A 101 -0.28 -9.10 -3.79
CA ARG A 101 0.21 -7.71 -3.81
C ARG A 101 -0.86 -6.71 -3.36
N ALA A 102 -2.12 -6.90 -3.75
CA ALA A 102 -3.23 -6.06 -3.28
C ALA A 102 -3.51 -6.25 -1.77
N ALA A 103 -3.42 -7.48 -1.27
CA ALA A 103 -3.59 -7.79 0.15
C ALA A 103 -2.53 -7.09 1.02
N GLU A 104 -1.26 -7.08 0.60
CA GLU A 104 -0.18 -6.37 1.32
C GLU A 104 -0.49 -4.88 1.53
N VAL A 105 -1.16 -4.24 0.57
CA VAL A 105 -1.55 -2.81 0.66
C VAL A 105 -2.55 -2.58 1.79
N VAL A 106 -3.62 -3.38 1.83
CA VAL A 106 -4.68 -3.20 2.83
C VAL A 106 -4.22 -3.61 4.23
N THR A 107 -3.34 -4.61 4.33
CA THR A 107 -2.67 -4.96 5.59
C THR A 107 -1.82 -3.81 6.09
N SER A 108 -0.98 -3.23 5.23
CA SER A 108 -0.13 -2.07 5.59
C SER A 108 -0.97 -0.86 6.00
N HIS A 109 -2.08 -0.57 5.32
CA HIS A 109 -2.99 0.51 5.70
C HIS A 109 -3.66 0.28 7.04
N ALA A 110 -4.14 -0.94 7.31
CA ALA A 110 -4.77 -1.27 8.59
C ALA A 110 -3.77 -1.12 9.75
N ILE A 111 -2.52 -1.59 9.59
CA ILE A 111 -1.44 -1.37 10.56
C ILE A 111 -1.15 0.12 10.73
N GLY A 112 -1.05 0.87 9.63
CA GLY A 112 -0.81 2.31 9.66
C GLY A 112 -1.90 3.09 10.38
N LEU A 113 -3.17 2.73 10.20
CA LEU A 113 -4.31 3.33 10.91
C LEU A 113 -4.37 2.93 12.38
N ALA A 114 -4.06 1.69 12.71
CA ALA A 114 -3.97 1.26 14.11
C ALA A 114 -2.88 2.05 14.86
N ALA A 115 -1.72 2.26 14.22
CA ALA A 115 -0.67 3.12 14.76
C ALA A 115 -1.11 4.59 14.87
N ALA A 116 -1.76 5.13 13.83
CA ALA A 116 -2.26 6.51 13.81
C ALA A 116 -3.38 6.78 14.84
N ALA A 117 -4.10 5.75 15.27
CA ALA A 117 -5.15 5.81 16.28
C ALA A 117 -4.68 5.38 17.68
N ASP A 118 -3.36 5.32 17.92
CA ASP A 118 -2.74 4.91 19.19
C ASP A 118 -3.18 3.51 19.68
N SER A 119 -3.48 2.61 18.75
CA SER A 119 -4.05 1.28 19.01
C SER A 119 -3.15 0.16 18.49
N PHE A 120 -1.83 0.31 18.67
CA PHE A 120 -0.83 -0.65 18.19
C PHE A 120 -0.96 -2.06 18.81
N HIS A 121 -1.56 -2.17 20.00
CA HIS A 121 -1.88 -3.46 20.63
C HIS A 121 -2.76 -4.37 19.74
N LEU A 122 -3.58 -3.79 18.86
CA LEU A 122 -4.35 -4.56 17.86
C LEU A 122 -3.44 -5.21 16.82
N VAL A 123 -2.38 -4.50 16.40
CA VAL A 123 -1.37 -5.01 15.47
C VAL A 123 -0.59 -6.15 16.12
N GLU A 124 -0.15 -5.97 17.38
CA GLU A 124 0.58 -7.00 18.12
C GLU A 124 -0.24 -8.30 18.26
N ALA A 125 -1.55 -8.19 18.50
CA ALA A 125 -2.44 -9.35 18.58
C ALA A 125 -2.58 -10.06 17.21
N PHE A 126 -2.73 -9.29 16.13
CA PHE A 126 -2.81 -9.80 14.77
C PHE A 126 -1.52 -10.49 14.33
N GLU A 127 -0.37 -9.83 14.48
CA GLU A 127 0.95 -10.37 14.10
C GLU A 127 1.35 -11.59 14.94
N ALA A 128 0.91 -11.66 16.19
CA ALA A 128 1.09 -12.84 17.04
C ALA A 128 0.13 -14.01 16.69
N GLY A 129 -0.72 -13.87 15.68
CA GLY A 129 -1.68 -14.88 15.25
C GLY A 129 -2.84 -15.10 16.24
N LYS A 130 -3.09 -14.15 17.15
CA LYS A 130 -4.18 -14.21 18.13
C LYS A 130 -5.52 -13.72 17.58
N SER A 131 -5.51 -13.09 16.40
CA SER A 131 -6.70 -12.65 15.69
C SER A 131 -6.51 -12.82 14.18
N THR A 132 -7.61 -13.07 13.49
CA THR A 132 -7.71 -13.04 12.03
C THR A 132 -7.69 -11.60 11.51
N PHE A 133 -7.47 -11.41 10.21
CA PHE A 133 -7.54 -10.08 9.60
C PHE A 133 -8.94 -9.44 9.75
N LEU A 134 -10.00 -10.25 9.70
CA LEU A 134 -11.37 -9.81 9.94
C LEU A 134 -11.57 -9.29 11.36
N GLU A 135 -11.11 -10.04 12.37
CA GLU A 135 -11.20 -9.62 13.78
C GLU A 135 -10.36 -8.36 14.03
N PHE A 136 -9.14 -8.31 13.50
CA PHE A 136 -8.28 -7.14 13.59
C PHE A 136 -8.93 -5.88 12.99
N THR A 137 -9.44 -5.97 11.76
CA THR A 137 -10.07 -4.83 11.08
C THR A 137 -11.44 -4.48 11.64
N ALA A 138 -12.14 -5.42 12.30
CA ALA A 138 -13.35 -5.13 13.07
C ALA A 138 -13.03 -4.27 14.30
N ALA A 139 -12.09 -4.71 15.14
CA ALA A 139 -11.66 -3.93 16.30
C ALA A 139 -11.08 -2.56 15.91
N LEU A 140 -10.31 -2.52 14.81
CA LEU A 140 -9.80 -1.26 14.28
C LEU A 140 -10.94 -0.34 13.81
N ALA A 141 -11.98 -0.87 13.17
CA ALA A 141 -13.12 -0.05 12.76
C ALA A 141 -13.81 0.60 13.96
N ASP A 142 -14.04 -0.15 15.04
CA ASP A 142 -14.64 0.38 16.27
C ASP A 142 -13.80 1.54 16.83
N VAL A 143 -12.47 1.37 16.92
CA VAL A 143 -11.55 2.44 17.34
C VAL A 143 -11.62 3.67 16.42
N LEU A 144 -11.67 3.46 15.11
CA LEU A 144 -11.72 4.55 14.14
C LEU A 144 -13.05 5.31 14.23
N GLU A 145 -14.18 4.62 14.44
CA GLU A 145 -15.49 5.23 14.66
C GLU A 145 -15.51 6.08 15.93
N GLU A 146 -14.96 5.56 17.03
CA GLU A 146 -14.79 6.32 18.29
C GLU A 146 -13.94 7.59 18.10
N LYS A 147 -12.98 7.55 17.17
CA LYS A 147 -12.12 8.69 16.80
C LYS A 147 -12.77 9.62 15.76
N GLY A 148 -14.02 9.38 15.35
CA GLY A 148 -14.77 10.24 14.43
C GLY A 148 -14.49 9.98 12.94
N VAL A 149 -13.89 8.84 12.59
CA VAL A 149 -13.67 8.45 11.20
C VAL A 149 -14.97 7.93 10.60
N VAL A 150 -15.61 8.75 9.75
CA VAL A 150 -16.93 8.47 9.16
C VAL A 150 -17.01 7.16 8.38
N PHE A 151 -15.94 6.81 7.65
CA PHE A 151 -15.94 5.66 6.74
C PHE A 151 -15.19 4.43 7.29
N ALA A 152 -15.03 4.31 8.60
CA ALA A 152 -14.34 3.20 9.24
C ALA A 152 -14.93 1.82 8.85
N GLY A 153 -16.26 1.68 8.92
CA GLY A 153 -16.94 0.45 8.47
C GLY A 153 -16.73 0.13 6.98
N GLU A 154 -16.62 1.14 6.12
CA GLU A 154 -16.34 0.94 4.68
C GLU A 154 -14.88 0.56 4.44
N PHE A 155 -13.96 1.14 5.21
CA PHE A 155 -12.55 0.75 5.20
C PHE A 155 -12.40 -0.72 5.58
N LYS A 156 -13.08 -1.17 6.64
CA LYS A 156 -13.12 -2.59 7.03
C LYS A 156 -13.62 -3.48 5.90
N ARG A 157 -14.80 -3.20 5.34
CA ARG A 157 -15.40 -4.02 4.29
C ARG A 157 -14.48 -4.14 3.08
N THR A 158 -13.96 -3.02 2.62
CA THR A 158 -13.11 -2.95 1.43
C THR A 158 -11.76 -3.62 1.65
N SER A 159 -11.15 -3.43 2.82
CA SER A 159 -9.88 -4.08 3.17
C SER A 159 -10.02 -5.60 3.23
N ASN A 160 -11.06 -6.13 3.88
CA ASN A 160 -11.31 -7.58 3.91
C ASN A 160 -11.58 -8.13 2.50
N ALA A 161 -12.37 -7.42 1.68
CA ALA A 161 -12.61 -7.85 0.29
C ALA A 161 -11.32 -7.99 -0.54
N ALA A 162 -10.30 -7.16 -0.28
CA ALA A 162 -8.99 -7.28 -0.93
C ALA A 162 -8.11 -8.39 -0.31
N TYR A 163 -8.18 -8.59 1.02
CA TYR A 163 -7.38 -9.57 1.74
C TYR A 163 -7.87 -11.01 1.54
N ASP A 164 -9.18 -11.23 1.65
CA ASP A 164 -9.80 -12.56 1.76
C ASP A 164 -9.58 -13.40 0.49
N VAL A 165 -9.68 -12.80 -0.69
CA VAL A 165 -9.48 -13.49 -1.97
C VAL A 165 -8.08 -14.10 -2.06
N ASN A 166 -7.06 -13.45 -1.50
CA ASN A 166 -5.72 -14.04 -1.41
C ASN A 166 -5.69 -15.21 -0.42
N ALA A 167 -6.39 -15.10 0.71
CA ALA A 167 -6.44 -16.14 1.73
C ALA A 167 -7.19 -17.40 1.28
N VAL A 168 -8.24 -17.26 0.46
CA VAL A 168 -9.06 -18.36 -0.06
C VAL A 168 -8.67 -18.80 -1.47
N TRP A 169 -7.54 -18.30 -1.98
CA TRP A 169 -7.14 -18.57 -3.35
C TRP A 169 -6.94 -20.07 -3.60
N ASP A 170 -7.60 -20.60 -4.63
CA ASP A 170 -7.43 -21.96 -5.11
C ASP A 170 -6.69 -21.97 -6.46
N GLU A 171 -5.72 -22.86 -6.60
CA GLU A 171 -4.96 -23.03 -7.85
C GLU A 171 -5.82 -23.67 -8.96
N ASP A 172 -6.88 -24.37 -8.57
CA ASP A 172 -7.79 -25.05 -9.49
C ASP A 172 -8.92 -24.14 -10.01
N TRP A 173 -8.96 -22.87 -9.59
CA TRP A 173 -9.94 -21.92 -10.12
C TRP A 173 -9.83 -21.77 -11.65
N PRO A 174 -10.97 -21.69 -12.36
CA PRO A 174 -10.96 -21.33 -13.77
C PRO A 174 -10.20 -20.02 -13.99
N LYS A 175 -9.35 -20.00 -15.02
CA LYS A 175 -8.49 -18.84 -15.34
C LYS A 175 -9.28 -17.51 -15.37
N GLU A 176 -10.44 -17.51 -16.03
CA GLU A 176 -11.28 -16.31 -16.14
C GLU A 176 -11.84 -15.85 -14.79
N PHE A 177 -12.20 -16.80 -13.92
CA PHE A 177 -12.61 -16.48 -12.55
C PHE A 177 -11.46 -15.82 -11.78
N GLY A 178 -10.25 -16.38 -11.86
CA GLY A 178 -9.06 -15.79 -11.25
C GLY A 178 -8.73 -14.38 -11.77
N LEU A 179 -8.95 -14.11 -13.07
CA LEU A 179 -8.77 -12.77 -13.65
C LEU A 179 -9.81 -11.76 -13.13
N VAL A 180 -11.06 -12.17 -12.98
CA VAL A 180 -12.12 -11.33 -12.40
C VAL A 180 -11.86 -11.07 -10.90
N ALA A 181 -11.57 -12.12 -10.14
CA ALA A 181 -11.27 -12.01 -8.71
C ALA A 181 -10.06 -11.09 -8.47
N SER A 182 -8.96 -11.29 -9.21
CA SER A 182 -7.77 -10.44 -9.10
C SER A 182 -8.00 -9.00 -9.58
N ALA A 183 -8.93 -8.72 -10.49
CA ALA A 183 -9.31 -7.36 -10.82
C ALA A 183 -10.09 -6.68 -9.68
N GLN A 184 -11.05 -7.40 -9.09
CA GLN A 184 -11.87 -6.89 -7.99
C GLN A 184 -11.02 -6.52 -6.77
N VAL A 185 -10.05 -7.35 -6.38
CA VAL A 185 -9.20 -7.08 -5.20
C VAL A 185 -8.28 -5.86 -5.41
N ILE A 186 -7.79 -5.64 -6.63
CA ILE A 186 -6.96 -4.46 -6.93
C ILE A 186 -7.81 -3.19 -6.83
N VAL A 187 -9.03 -3.22 -7.34
CA VAL A 187 -9.98 -2.10 -7.22
C VAL A 187 -10.33 -1.86 -5.74
N ALA A 188 -10.59 -2.92 -4.98
CA ALA A 188 -10.85 -2.83 -3.54
C ALA A 188 -9.65 -2.21 -2.80
N ALA A 189 -8.42 -2.70 -3.00
CA ALA A 189 -7.24 -2.11 -2.39
C ALA A 189 -7.00 -0.64 -2.79
N GLY A 190 -7.33 -0.29 -4.04
CA GLY A 190 -7.32 1.09 -4.52
C GLY A 190 -8.33 1.99 -3.78
N PHE A 191 -9.55 1.50 -3.57
CA PHE A 191 -10.57 2.23 -2.82
C PHE A 191 -10.26 2.30 -1.32
N ALA A 192 -9.77 1.22 -0.71
CA ALA A 192 -9.27 1.21 0.66
C ALA A 192 -8.16 2.24 0.88
N THR A 193 -7.31 2.48 -0.13
CA THR A 193 -6.30 3.55 -0.08
C THR A 193 -6.92 4.94 -0.01
N ALA A 194 -8.02 5.20 -0.70
CA ALA A 194 -8.73 6.48 -0.59
C ALA A 194 -9.33 6.67 0.81
N LEU A 195 -9.95 5.61 1.35
CA LEU A 195 -10.50 5.61 2.71
C LEU A 195 -9.41 5.79 3.77
N TYR A 196 -8.26 5.17 3.58
CA TYR A 196 -7.07 5.35 4.43
C TYR A 196 -6.64 6.82 4.50
N VAL A 197 -6.56 7.52 3.35
CA VAL A 197 -6.18 8.95 3.33
C VAL A 197 -7.19 9.81 4.08
N GLU A 198 -8.49 9.53 3.94
CA GLU A 198 -9.53 10.25 4.67
C GLU A 198 -9.52 9.95 6.18
N ALA A 199 -9.23 8.70 6.57
CA ALA A 199 -9.03 8.34 7.97
C ALA A 199 -7.83 9.09 8.58
N LEU A 200 -6.70 9.19 7.86
CA LEU A 200 -5.56 10.00 8.33
C LEU A 200 -5.92 11.47 8.56
N ARG A 201 -6.78 12.05 7.71
CA ARG A 201 -7.27 13.44 7.90
C ARG A 201 -8.05 13.57 9.20
N ALA A 202 -9.00 12.66 9.44
CA ALA A 202 -9.82 12.66 10.64
C ALA A 202 -8.98 12.44 11.92
N LEU A 203 -7.94 11.60 11.84
CA LEU A 203 -7.01 11.34 12.94
C LEU A 203 -5.97 12.46 13.17
N GLY A 204 -5.95 13.51 12.34
CA GLY A 204 -4.95 14.58 12.43
C GLY A 204 -3.53 14.13 12.03
N GLN A 205 -3.40 12.98 11.36
CA GLN A 205 -2.13 12.40 10.89
C GLN A 205 -1.89 12.62 9.39
N TYR A 206 -2.73 13.43 8.75
CA TYR A 206 -2.59 13.75 7.33
C TYR A 206 -1.48 14.75 7.07
N HIS A 207 -0.50 14.33 6.28
CA HIS A 207 0.49 15.21 5.66
C HIS A 207 0.18 15.40 4.16
N GLU A 208 0.10 16.66 3.71
CA GLU A 208 -0.14 17.03 2.30
C GLU A 208 0.81 16.28 1.36
N ILE A 209 2.09 16.23 1.72
CA ILE A 209 3.07 15.38 1.06
C ILE A 209 3.31 14.16 1.96
N PRO A 210 3.09 12.93 1.46
CA PRO A 210 2.78 12.57 0.07
C PRO A 210 1.29 12.36 -0.22
N HIS A 211 0.40 12.41 0.80
CA HIS A 211 -0.96 11.88 0.71
C HIS A 211 -1.88 12.59 -0.28
N ALA A 212 -1.71 13.90 -0.52
CA ALA A 212 -2.51 14.63 -1.53
C ALA A 212 -2.40 14.04 -2.94
N ARG A 213 -1.29 13.36 -3.24
CA ARG A 213 -1.03 12.74 -4.55
C ARG A 213 -1.27 11.24 -4.57
N LEU A 214 -1.50 10.61 -3.42
CA LEU A 214 -1.66 9.16 -3.33
C LEU A 214 -2.89 8.69 -4.10
N VAL A 215 -4.08 9.24 -3.79
CA VAL A 215 -5.33 8.86 -4.48
C VAL A 215 -5.28 9.13 -5.99
N PRO A 216 -4.81 10.30 -6.47
CA PRO A 216 -4.63 10.53 -7.92
C PRO A 216 -3.69 9.52 -8.61
N VAL A 217 -2.60 9.10 -7.95
CA VAL A 217 -1.68 8.10 -8.51
C VAL A 217 -2.32 6.71 -8.52
N VAL A 218 -2.98 6.32 -7.42
CA VAL A 218 -3.70 5.05 -7.31
C VAL A 218 -4.80 4.92 -8.35
N ARG A 219 -5.59 5.96 -8.56
CA ARG A 219 -6.59 5.99 -9.64
C ARG A 219 -5.97 5.65 -10.99
N ARG A 220 -4.85 6.30 -11.35
CA ARG A 220 -4.16 6.02 -12.61
C ARG A 220 -3.65 4.59 -12.71
N ILE A 221 -3.21 4.00 -11.59
CA ILE A 221 -2.78 2.59 -11.56
C ILE A 221 -4.00 1.68 -11.83
N VAL A 222 -5.10 1.89 -11.11
CA VAL A 222 -6.33 1.09 -11.23
C VAL A 222 -6.96 1.23 -12.63
N ASP A 223 -6.95 2.42 -13.23
CA ASP A 223 -7.47 2.65 -14.59
C ASP A 223 -6.75 1.77 -15.64
N ARG A 224 -5.51 1.32 -15.38
CA ARG A 224 -4.76 0.42 -16.28
C ARG A 224 -5.24 -1.03 -16.22
N ILE A 225 -6.13 -1.39 -15.29
CA ILE A 225 -6.72 -2.74 -15.26
C ILE A 225 -7.46 -3.01 -16.57
N GLY A 226 -8.23 -2.04 -17.08
CA GLY A 226 -8.97 -2.15 -18.34
C GLY A 226 -8.16 -1.91 -19.60
N ALA A 227 -6.93 -1.37 -19.51
CA ALA A 227 -6.08 -1.07 -20.66
C ALA A 227 -5.40 -2.31 -21.28
N HIS A 228 -5.58 -3.49 -20.67
CA HIS A 228 -5.07 -4.78 -21.13
C HIS A 228 -6.19 -5.79 -21.44
N ALA A 229 -7.44 -5.32 -21.53
CA ALA A 229 -8.58 -6.09 -22.02
C ALA A 229 -8.61 -6.10 -23.56
#